data_AF-A0A645GLF6-F1
#
_entry.id   AF-A0A645GLF6-F1
#
_cell.length_a   1.000
_cell.length_b   1.000
_cell.length_c   1.000
_cell.angle_alpha   90.00
_cell.angle_beta   90.00
_cell.angle_gamma   90.00
#
_symmetry.space_group_name_H-M   'P 1'
#
loop_
_entity.id
_entity.type
_entity.pdbx_description
1 polymer ?
#
loop_
_entity_poly.entity_id
_entity_poly.type
_entity_poly.pdbx_seq_one_letter_code
_entity_poly.pdbx_strand_id
1 'polypeptide(L)'
;MSYGVNVTIELCKNAAKALKGEFDIEIIEKHHNEKKDAPSGTALMIAKEINSTMNNGLEFIYDRYGKGARKHNEMGIYSLRGGTIPGEHLIVFAGKDEIIEIKHTALSRKVFAEGAVKAVEFIADKKPGYYNMKDLIKEMCS
;
A
#
# COMPACT_ATOMS: atom_id res chain seq x y z
N MET A 1 5.59 10.47 -5.91
CA MET A 1 4.48 10.74 -4.96
C MET A 1 3.18 10.52 -5.71
N SER A 2 2.42 9.44 -5.44
CA SER A 2 1.13 9.22 -6.11
C SER A 2 -0.02 9.53 -5.16
N TYR A 3 -0.95 10.39 -5.58
CA TYR A 3 -2.17 10.67 -4.84
C TYR A 3 -3.02 9.39 -4.67
N GLY A 4 -3.21 8.64 -5.75
CA GLY A 4 -3.99 7.38 -5.72
C GLY A 4 -3.42 6.33 -4.77
N VAL A 5 -2.09 6.23 -4.65
CA VAL A 5 -1.44 5.36 -3.67
C VAL A 5 -1.80 5.77 -2.24
N ASN A 6 -1.81 7.06 -1.94
CA ASN A 6 -2.11 7.52 -0.59
C ASN A 6 -3.59 7.34 -0.23
N VAL A 7 -4.52 7.54 -1.18
CA VAL A 7 -5.93 7.18 -0.99
C VAL A 7 -6.08 5.66 -0.75
N THR A 8 -5.37 4.85 -1.52
CA THR A 8 -5.35 3.38 -1.34
C THR A 8 -4.88 2.98 0.05
N ILE A 9 -3.84 3.64 0.58
CA ILE A 9 -3.35 3.42 1.94
C ILE A 9 -4.43 3.70 2.99
N GLU A 10 -5.15 4.83 2.88
CA GLU A 10 -6.21 5.16 3.84
C GLU A 10 -7.40 4.17 3.75
N LEU A 11 -7.77 3.73 2.55
CA LEU A 11 -8.77 2.68 2.37
C LEU A 11 -8.32 1.36 3.04
N CYS A 12 -7.08 0.95 2.82
CA CYS A 12 -6.53 -0.26 3.43
C CYS A 12 -6.47 -0.19 4.96
N LYS A 13 -6.10 0.98 5.52
CA LYS A 13 -6.12 1.20 6.98
C LYS A 13 -7.52 1.09 7.57
N ASN A 14 -8.52 1.64 6.89
CA ASN A 14 -9.91 1.57 7.33
C ASN A 14 -10.45 0.13 7.24
N ALA A 15 -10.18 -0.56 6.13
CA ALA A 15 -10.53 -1.97 5.96
C ALA A 15 -9.86 -2.85 7.03
N ALA A 16 -8.56 -2.68 7.27
CA ALA A 16 -7.82 -3.45 8.28
C ALA A 16 -8.38 -3.27 9.69
N LYS A 17 -8.81 -2.06 10.06
CA LYS A 17 -9.46 -1.82 11.37
C LYS A 17 -10.82 -2.51 11.47
N ALA A 18 -11.63 -2.45 10.40
CA ALA A 18 -12.96 -3.03 10.38
C ALA A 18 -12.94 -4.57 10.38
N LEU A 19 -11.93 -5.17 9.74
CA LEU A 19 -11.81 -6.62 9.52
C LEU A 19 -10.83 -7.31 10.48
N LYS A 20 -10.39 -6.59 11.52
CA LYS A 20 -9.35 -7.06 12.44
C LYS A 20 -9.73 -8.36 13.13
N GLY A 21 -8.87 -9.37 13.02
CA GLY A 21 -9.07 -10.67 13.68
C GLY A 21 -9.88 -11.67 12.85
N GLU A 22 -10.55 -11.21 11.80
CA GLU A 22 -11.45 -12.03 10.98
C GLU A 22 -10.88 -12.29 9.58
N PHE A 23 -10.01 -11.41 9.08
CA PHE A 23 -9.46 -11.48 7.72
C PHE A 23 -7.95 -11.58 7.72
N ASP A 24 -7.44 -12.44 6.85
CA ASP A 24 -6.05 -12.54 6.49
C ASP A 24 -5.69 -11.41 5.51
N ILE A 25 -4.52 -10.78 5.70
CA ILE A 25 -4.08 -9.65 4.88
C ILE A 25 -2.85 -10.05 4.08
N GLU A 26 -2.93 -9.91 2.75
CA GLU A 26 -1.85 -10.23 1.83
C GLU A 26 -1.66 -9.10 0.82
N ILE A 27 -0.41 -8.84 0.43
CA ILE A 27 -0.05 -7.78 -0.52
C ILE A 27 0.67 -8.40 -1.71
N ILE A 28 0.18 -8.12 -2.90
CA ILE A 28 0.80 -8.54 -4.16
C ILE A 28 1.19 -7.29 -4.93
N GLU A 29 2.46 -7.16 -5.28
CA GLU A 29 2.96 -6.08 -6.14
C GLU A 29 3.54 -6.62 -7.44
N LYS A 30 3.35 -5.87 -8.53
CA LYS A 30 3.88 -6.20 -9.85
C LYS A 30 4.62 -5.00 -10.42
N HIS A 31 5.83 -5.23 -10.92
CA HIS A 31 6.64 -4.21 -11.60
C HIS A 31 7.40 -4.81 -12.79
N HIS A 32 7.99 -3.93 -13.59
CA HIS A 32 8.86 -4.28 -14.70
C HIS A 32 10.06 -5.14 -14.27
N ASN A 33 10.63 -5.87 -15.22
CA ASN A 33 11.74 -6.79 -15.00
C ASN A 33 13.04 -6.11 -14.53
N GLU A 34 13.25 -4.83 -14.84
CA GLU A 34 14.45 -4.08 -14.42
C GLU A 34 14.40 -3.54 -12.98
N LYS A 35 13.28 -3.71 -12.27
CA LYS A 35 13.15 -3.18 -10.90
C LYS A 35 13.98 -4.02 -9.93
N LYS A 36 14.93 -3.37 -9.24
CA LYS A 36 15.93 -4.01 -8.38
C LYS A 36 15.46 -4.31 -6.95
N ASP A 37 14.68 -3.41 -6.35
CA ASP A 37 14.16 -3.58 -5.00
C ASP A 37 12.95 -4.50 -4.98
N ALA A 38 12.86 -5.37 -3.98
CA ALA A 38 11.72 -6.24 -3.71
C ALA A 38 11.57 -6.50 -2.19
N PRO A 39 10.38 -6.29 -1.59
CA PRO A 39 9.22 -5.62 -2.17
C PRO A 39 9.45 -4.15 -2.50
N SER A 40 8.63 -3.59 -3.38
CA SER A 40 8.65 -2.16 -3.69
C SER A 40 8.45 -1.30 -2.44
N GLY A 41 9.06 -0.10 -2.42
CA GLY A 41 8.87 0.85 -1.32
C GLY A 41 7.39 1.18 -1.05
N THR A 42 6.53 1.22 -2.07
CA THR A 42 5.09 1.41 -1.92
C THR A 42 4.42 0.22 -1.23
N ALA A 43 4.77 -1.02 -1.59
CA ALA A 43 4.23 -2.21 -0.92
C ALA A 43 4.62 -2.23 0.57
N LEU A 44 5.88 -1.90 0.89
CA LEU A 44 6.35 -1.79 2.27
C LEU A 44 5.64 -0.65 3.03
N MET A 45 5.37 0.48 2.38
CA MET A 45 4.62 1.59 2.98
C MET A 45 3.19 1.16 3.31
N ILE A 46 2.49 0.51 2.38
CA ILE A 46 1.14 -0.02 2.60
C ILE A 46 1.15 -1.02 3.77
N ALA A 47 2.09 -1.97 3.76
CA ALA A 47 2.22 -2.98 4.82
C ALA A 47 2.43 -2.35 6.20
N LYS A 48 3.34 -1.37 6.31
CA LYS A 48 3.63 -0.66 7.57
C LYS A 48 2.43 0.15 8.06
N GLU A 49 1.73 0.83 7.16
CA GLU A 49 0.56 1.63 7.51
C GLU A 49 -0.60 0.75 7.99
N ILE A 50 -0.85 -0.39 7.34
CA ILE A 50 -1.81 -1.40 7.83
C ILE A 50 -1.35 -1.95 9.19
N ASN A 51 -0.08 -2.33 9.34
CA ASN A 51 0.42 -2.91 10.59
C ASN A 51 0.33 -1.91 11.76
N SER A 52 0.48 -0.61 11.48
CA SER A 52 0.30 0.45 12.48
C SER A 52 -1.12 0.49 13.07
N THR A 53 -2.15 0.09 12.30
CA THR A 53 -3.53 -0.02 12.80
C THR A 53 -3.78 -1.32 13.56
N MET A 54 -2.84 -2.26 13.49
CA MET A 54 -2.87 -3.58 14.11
C MET A 54 -1.91 -3.67 15.31
N ASN A 55 -1.61 -2.53 15.94
CA ASN A 55 -0.66 -2.42 17.06
C ASN A 55 0.74 -2.96 16.72
N ASN A 56 1.14 -2.94 15.45
CA ASN A 56 2.39 -3.53 14.94
C ASN A 56 2.53 -5.03 15.24
N GLY A 57 1.40 -5.75 15.36
CA GLY A 57 1.39 -7.17 15.70
C GLY A 57 1.62 -8.13 14.52
N LEU A 58 1.62 -7.62 13.27
CA LEU A 58 1.78 -8.45 12.08
C LEU A 58 3.27 -8.63 11.71
N GLU A 59 3.64 -9.87 11.43
CA GLU A 59 4.94 -10.30 10.91
C GLU A 59 4.90 -10.33 9.38
N PHE A 60 5.88 -9.69 8.73
CA PHE A 60 5.93 -9.65 7.27
C PHE A 60 6.59 -10.91 6.71
N ILE A 61 5.89 -11.61 5.83
CA ILE A 61 6.34 -12.86 5.21
C ILE A 61 6.58 -12.63 3.71
N TYR A 62 7.82 -12.78 3.26
CA TYR A 62 8.19 -12.50 1.86
C TYR A 62 8.20 -13.73 0.95
N ASP A 63 8.17 -14.93 1.54
CA ASP A 63 8.15 -16.20 0.83
C ASP A 63 7.41 -17.25 1.67
N ARG A 64 6.68 -18.13 0.99
CA ARG A 64 5.96 -19.28 1.55
C ARG A 64 6.46 -20.63 1.02
N TYR A 65 7.49 -20.67 0.16
CA TYR A 65 8.05 -21.94 -0.31
C TYR A 65 8.50 -22.82 0.87
N GLY A 66 7.99 -24.06 0.91
CA GLY A 66 8.27 -25.01 2.00
C GLY A 66 7.71 -24.61 3.37
N LYS A 67 6.88 -23.56 3.47
CA LYS A 67 6.22 -23.19 4.72
C LYS A 67 4.87 -23.90 4.86
N GLY A 68 4.53 -24.23 6.11
CA GLY A 68 3.25 -24.84 6.46
C GLY A 68 2.08 -23.84 6.45
N ALA A 69 1.02 -24.18 7.19
CA ALA A 69 -0.14 -23.31 7.32
C ALA A 69 0.23 -21.90 7.82
N ARG A 70 -0.47 -20.89 7.30
CA ARG A 70 -0.33 -19.48 7.69
C ARG A 70 -0.67 -19.30 9.17
N LYS A 71 0.09 -18.49 9.89
CA LYS A 71 -0.28 -18.01 11.22
C LYS A 71 -1.11 -16.74 11.13
N HIS A 72 -2.02 -16.55 12.09
CA HIS A 72 -2.95 -15.42 12.10
C HIS A 72 -2.25 -14.04 12.09
N ASN A 73 -1.06 -13.95 12.69
CA ASN A 73 -0.28 -12.72 12.77
C ASN A 73 0.66 -12.48 11.58
N GLU A 74 0.51 -13.21 10.47
CA GLU A 74 1.34 -13.00 9.27
C GLU A 74 0.71 -11.97 8.31
N MET A 75 1.53 -11.24 7.56
CA MET A 75 1.10 -10.52 6.37
C MET A 75 2.07 -10.86 5.25
N GLY A 76 1.61 -11.60 4.24
CA GLY A 76 2.46 -11.92 3.11
C GLY A 76 2.63 -10.74 2.16
N ILE A 77 3.83 -10.59 1.61
CA ILE A 77 4.18 -9.54 0.65
C ILE A 77 4.91 -10.17 -0.53
N TYR A 78 4.23 -10.24 -1.67
CA TYR A 78 4.69 -10.93 -2.87
C TYR A 78 5.10 -9.95 -3.97
N SER A 79 6.26 -10.20 -4.57
CA SER A 79 6.85 -9.32 -5.59
C SER A 79 6.96 -10.03 -6.93
N LEU A 80 6.19 -9.58 -7.92
CA LEU A 80 6.26 -10.05 -9.30
C LEU A 80 7.07 -9.08 -10.16
N ARG A 81 7.98 -9.63 -10.97
CA ARG A 81 8.78 -8.88 -11.94
C ARG A 81 8.51 -9.39 -13.34
N GLY A 82 8.11 -8.51 -14.26
CA GLY A 82 7.80 -8.93 -15.62
C GLY A 82 7.52 -7.77 -16.58
N GLY A 83 8.04 -7.88 -17.80
CA GLY A 83 7.82 -6.93 -18.89
C GLY A 83 8.08 -5.48 -18.47
N THR A 84 7.17 -4.59 -18.84
CA THR A 84 7.27 -3.13 -18.66
C THR A 84 6.23 -2.59 -17.68
N ILE A 85 5.75 -3.41 -16.74
CA ILE A 85 4.69 -3.02 -15.78
C ILE A 85 5.17 -1.82 -14.94
N PRO A 86 4.51 -0.64 -15.00
CA PRO A 86 4.99 0.53 -14.27
C PRO A 86 4.87 0.35 -12.76
N GLY A 87 3.79 -0.28 -12.30
CA GLY A 87 3.55 -0.64 -10.90
C GLY A 87 2.08 -1.00 -10.67
N GLU A 88 1.83 -2.13 -10.02
CA GLU A 88 0.53 -2.53 -9.51
C GLU A 88 0.68 -2.99 -8.06
N HIS A 89 -0.30 -2.64 -7.22
CA HIS A 89 -0.38 -3.04 -5.82
C HIS A 89 -1.80 -3.52 -5.53
N LEU A 90 -1.94 -4.79 -5.20
CA LEU A 90 -3.18 -5.43 -4.79
C LEU A 90 -3.07 -5.82 -3.33
N ILE A 91 -4.02 -5.37 -2.52
CA ILE A 91 -4.17 -5.74 -1.12
C ILE A 91 -5.41 -6.61 -1.03
N VAL A 92 -5.22 -7.82 -0.52
CA VAL A 92 -6.27 -8.83 -0.36
C VAL A 92 -6.58 -8.94 1.13
N PHE A 93 -7.84 -8.81 1.47
CA PHE A 93 -8.39 -9.19 2.77
C PHE A 93 -9.22 -10.46 2.53
N ALA A 94 -8.75 -11.60 3.01
CA ALA A 94 -9.43 -12.89 2.84
C ALA A 94 -10.07 -13.35 4.15
N GLY A 95 -11.39 -13.41 4.19
CA GLY A 95 -12.18 -13.87 5.33
C GLY A 95 -12.75 -15.27 5.10
N LYS A 96 -13.66 -15.68 5.98
CA LYS A 96 -14.39 -16.93 5.80
C LYS A 96 -15.46 -16.74 4.72
N ASP A 97 -15.29 -17.43 3.58
CA ASP A 97 -16.22 -17.44 2.45
C ASP A 97 -16.38 -16.09 1.71
N GLU A 98 -15.52 -15.11 1.97
CA GLU A 98 -15.51 -13.83 1.27
C GLU A 98 -14.09 -13.23 1.15
N ILE A 99 -13.89 -12.40 0.11
CA ILE A 99 -12.63 -11.73 -0.17
C ILE A 99 -12.92 -10.28 -0.58
N ILE A 100 -12.15 -9.35 -0.01
CA ILE A 100 -12.15 -7.94 -0.39
C ILE A 100 -10.79 -7.59 -0.99
N GLU A 101 -10.81 -6.98 -2.17
CA GLU A 101 -9.60 -6.56 -2.88
C GLU A 101 -9.56 -5.04 -3.04
N ILE A 102 -8.42 -4.44 -2.69
CA ILE A 102 -8.14 -3.03 -2.96
C ILE A 102 -6.92 -2.97 -3.87
N LYS A 103 -7.08 -2.38 -5.05
CA LYS A 103 -6.05 -2.38 -6.10
C LYS A 103 -5.74 -0.99 -6.62
N HIS A 104 -4.45 -0.69 -6.73
CA HIS A 104 -3.94 0.48 -7.44
C HIS A 104 -3.03 0.05 -8.59
N THR A 105 -3.31 0.53 -9.80
CA THR A 105 -2.49 0.29 -11.00
C THR A 105 -2.01 1.62 -11.56
N ALA A 106 -0.69 1.79 -11.65
CA ALA A 106 -0.08 2.93 -12.34
C ALA A 106 0.07 2.61 -13.83
N LEU A 107 -0.65 3.35 -14.68
CA LEU A 107 -0.54 3.19 -16.15
C LEU A 107 0.72 3.83 -16.73
N SER A 108 1.31 4.80 -16.03
CA SER A 108 2.59 5.40 -16.40
C SER A 108 3.26 6.03 -15.20
N ARG A 109 4.55 6.36 -15.31
CA ARG A 109 5.28 7.08 -14.26
C ARG A 109 4.83 8.55 -14.10
N LYS A 110 4.01 9.09 -15.02
CA LYS A 110 3.51 10.48 -14.96
C LYS A 110 2.70 10.75 -13.71
N VAL A 111 1.97 9.76 -13.20
CA VAL A 111 1.16 9.88 -11.97
C VAL A 111 1.99 10.28 -10.75
N PHE A 112 3.29 9.95 -10.73
CA PHE A 112 4.18 10.31 -9.63
C PHE A 112 4.67 11.75 -9.72
N ALA A 113 4.76 12.30 -10.93
CA ALA A 113 5.09 13.70 -11.18
C ALA A 113 3.87 14.59 -10.89
N GLU A 114 2.69 14.19 -11.33
CA GLU A 114 1.43 14.90 -11.04
C GLU A 114 1.17 15.00 -9.53
N GLY A 115 1.40 13.93 -8.76
CA GLY A 115 1.28 14.01 -7.31
C GLY A 115 2.35 14.89 -6.65
N ALA A 116 3.52 15.07 -7.26
CA ALA A 116 4.51 16.03 -6.79
C ALA A 116 4.07 17.48 -7.05
N VAL A 117 3.49 17.74 -8.22
CA VAL A 117 2.92 19.06 -8.57
C VAL A 117 1.83 19.43 -7.57
N LYS A 118 0.88 18.52 -7.29
CA LYS A 118 -0.17 18.74 -6.28
C LYS A 118 0.40 19.01 -4.89
N ALA A 119 1.47 18.32 -4.51
CA ALA A 119 2.14 18.57 -3.23
C ALA A 119 2.76 19.97 -3.17
N VAL A 120 3.36 20.45 -4.25
CA VAL A 120 3.90 21.82 -4.36
C VAL A 120 2.78 22.87 -4.27
N GLU A 121 1.68 22.66 -4.99
CA GLU A 121 0.50 23.55 -4.93
C GLU A 121 -0.06 23.62 -3.50
N PHE A 122 -0.17 22.48 -2.81
CA PHE A 122 -0.65 22.41 -1.44
C PHE A 122 0.22 23.19 -0.44
N ILE A 123 1.55 23.11 -0.56
CA ILE A 123 2.46 23.77 0.40
C ILE A 123 2.69 25.26 0.10
N ALA A 124 2.32 25.75 -1.08
CA ALA A 124 2.63 27.11 -1.53
C ALA A 124 2.18 28.20 -0.55
N ASP A 125 1.00 28.02 0.05
CA ASP A 125 0.40 28.97 0.99
C ASP A 125 0.47 28.51 2.47
N LYS A 126 1.28 27.50 2.78
CA LYS A 126 1.41 26.97 4.14
C LYS A 126 2.53 27.64 4.92
N LYS A 127 2.33 27.78 6.24
CA LYS A 127 3.38 28.22 7.16
C LYS A 127 4.53 27.21 7.19
N PRO A 128 5.75 27.61 7.57
CA PRO A 128 6.85 26.67 7.75
C PRO A 128 6.47 25.52 8.69
N GLY A 129 6.71 24.28 8.25
CA GLY A 129 6.33 23.06 8.97
C GLY A 129 6.70 21.81 8.19
N TYR A 130 6.54 20.65 8.83
CA TYR A 130 6.70 19.35 8.17
C TYR A 130 5.36 18.87 7.64
N TYR A 131 5.25 18.71 6.32
CA TYR A 131 4.04 18.25 5.64
C TYR A 131 4.29 16.93 4.92
N ASN A 132 3.27 16.10 4.86
CA ASN A 132 3.26 14.87 4.09
C ASN A 132 1.95 14.74 3.29
N MET A 133 1.86 13.69 2.46
CA MET A 133 0.70 13.51 1.57
C MET A 133 -0.63 13.27 2.32
N LYS A 134 -0.60 12.83 3.58
CA LYS A 134 -1.82 12.70 4.41
C LYS A 134 -2.41 14.06 4.73
N ASP A 135 -1.56 15.07 4.96
CA ASP A 135 -2.00 16.44 5.24
C ASP A 135 -2.74 17.02 4.02
N LEU A 136 -2.18 16.79 2.83
CA LEU A 136 -2.80 17.16 1.56
C LEU A 136 -4.16 16.47 1.36
N ILE A 137 -4.24 15.15 1.59
CA ILE A 137 -5.50 14.42 1.42
C ILE A 137 -6.57 14.91 2.38
N LYS A 138 -6.18 15.16 3.65
CA LYS A 138 -7.12 15.61 4.67
C LYS A 138 -7.76 16.95 4.30
N GLU A 139 -6.99 17.87 3.72
CA GLU A 139 -7.48 19.17 3.26
C GLU A 139 -8.35 19.08 2.00
N MET A 140 -8.05 18.16 1.08
CA MET A 140 -8.88 17.98 -0.12
C MET A 140 -10.23 17.30 0.18
N CYS A 141 -10.32 16.56 1.29
CA CYS A 141 -11.54 15.86 1.71
C CYS A 141 -12.38 16.63 2.75
N SER A 142 -11.91 17.80 3.20
CA SER A 142 -12.65 18.72 4.08
C SER A 142 -13.43 19.75 3.30
#